data_AF-A0A7S0ZLN6-F1
#
_entry.id   AF-A0A7S0ZLN6-F1
#
_cell.length_a   1.000
_cell.length_b   1.000
_cell.length_c   1.000
_cell.angle_alpha   90.00
_cell.angle_beta   90.00
_cell.angle_gamma   90.00
#
_symmetry.space_group_name_H-M   'P 1'
#
loop_
_entity.id
_entity.type
_entity.pdbx_description
1 polymer ?
#
loop_
_entity_poly.entity_id
_entity_poly.type
_entity_poly.pdbx_seq_one_letter_code
_entity_poly.pdbx_strand_id
1 'polypeptide(L)'
;NRLMWDLITVVIVSYDCVQFPFEFVFGRTDHTILSAVDFSTTVFWTLDLPVSFFTGYHSAGLVEVRLKEIARHYAKRWFVLDLIAVLLDWLFLGVEIRD
;
A
#
# COMPACT_ATOMS: atom_id res chain seq x y z
N ASN A 1 -10.75 15.08 2.86
CA ASN A 1 -9.53 15.90 2.68
C ASN A 1 -8.45 15.04 2.05
N ARG A 2 -8.12 15.23 0.77
CA ARG A 2 -7.04 14.46 0.09
C ARG A 2 -5.72 14.50 0.85
N LEU A 3 -5.36 15.68 1.36
CA LEU A 3 -4.16 15.88 2.17
C LEU A 3 -4.05 14.93 3.37
N MET A 4 -5.17 14.60 4.04
CA MET A 4 -5.12 13.68 5.19
C MET A 4 -4.84 12.25 4.73
N TRP A 5 -5.43 11.83 3.62
CA TRP A 5 -5.14 10.52 3.02
C TRP A 5 -3.68 10.42 2.58
N ASP A 6 -3.18 11.46 1.91
CA ASP A 6 -1.79 11.52 1.45
C ASP A 6 -0.82 11.47 2.65
N LEU A 7 -1.11 12.19 3.74
CA LEU A 7 -0.28 12.16 4.96
C LEU A 7 -0.30 10.78 5.64
N ILE A 8 -1.47 10.14 5.74
CA ILE A 8 -1.58 8.78 6.30
C ILE A 8 -0.78 7.80 5.45
N THR A 9 -0.92 7.87 4.13
CA THR A 9 -0.19 7.02 3.18
C THR A 9 1.31 7.20 3.32
N VAL A 10 1.79 8.45 3.44
CA VAL A 10 3.22 8.75 3.65
C VAL A 10 3.73 8.16 4.97
N VAL A 11 2.95 8.20 6.05
CA VAL A 11 3.37 7.61 7.33
C VAL A 11 3.46 6.09 7.22
N ILE A 12 2.46 5.44 6.63
CA ILE A 12 2.42 3.97 6.49
C ILE A 12 3.55 3.49 5.58
N VAL A 13 3.75 4.10 4.41
CA VAL A 13 4.85 3.70 3.50
C VAL A 13 6.22 3.92 4.14
N SER A 14 6.38 4.94 4.99
CA SER A 14 7.64 5.19 5.70
C SER A 14 7.91 4.10 6.73
N TYR A 15 6.86 3.61 7.40
CA TYR A 15 6.97 2.45 8.29
C TYR A 15 7.40 1.20 7.50
N ASP A 16 6.72 0.87 6.41
CA ASP A 16 7.02 -0.32 5.61
C ASP A 16 8.45 -0.28 5.02
N CYS A 17 8.90 0.89 4.57
CA CYS A 17 10.27 1.09 4.06
C CYS A 17 11.36 0.75 5.09
N VAL A 18 11.07 0.89 6.39
CA VAL A 18 12.02 0.60 7.47
C VAL A 18 11.82 -0.80 8.01
N GLN A 19 10.55 -1.21 8.18
CA GLN A 19 10.19 -2.49 8.79
C GLN A 19 10.59 -3.66 7.91
N PHE A 20 10.31 -3.59 6.60
CA PHE A 20 10.54 -4.71 5.69
C PHE A 20 12.03 -5.13 5.62
N PRO A 21 13.01 -4.22 5.45
CA PRO A 21 14.42 -4.59 5.52
C PRO A 21 14.87 -5.04 6.91
N PHE A 22 14.30 -4.45 7.97
CA PHE A 22 14.64 -4.80 9.34
C PHE A 22 14.27 -6.25 9.64
N GLU A 23 13.04 -6.65 9.34
CA GLU A 23 12.57 -8.03 9.53
C GLU A 23 13.35 -9.03 8.68
N PHE A 24 13.66 -8.65 7.43
CA PHE A 24 14.43 -9.51 6.52
C PHE A 24 15.83 -9.81 7.06
N VAL A 25 16.48 -8.85 7.74
CA VAL A 25 17.85 -8.99 8.24
C VAL A 25 17.91 -9.59 9.64
N PHE A 26 17.08 -9.11 10.56
CA PHE A 26 17.15 -9.47 11.98
C PHE A 26 16.23 -10.63 12.36
N GLY A 27 15.37 -11.05 11.43
CA GLY A 27 14.27 -11.94 11.74
C GLY A 27 13.20 -11.23 12.55
N ARG A 28 12.02 -11.84 12.58
CA ARG A 28 10.88 -11.29 13.32
C ARG A 28 10.84 -11.88 14.73
N THR A 29 10.58 -11.03 15.72
CA THR A 29 10.25 -11.46 17.08
C THR A 29 8.74 -11.43 17.28
N ASP A 30 8.16 -12.56 17.70
CA ASP A 30 6.71 -12.74 17.87
C ASP A 30 6.15 -11.83 18.97
N HIS A 31 5.72 -10.64 18.57
CA HIS A 31 4.99 -9.71 19.41
C HIS A 31 3.61 -9.49 18.82
N THR A 32 2.57 -9.78 19.59
CA THR A 32 1.16 -9.63 19.17
C THR A 32 0.83 -8.25 18.61
N ILE A 33 1.54 -7.21 19.07
CA ILE A 33 1.38 -5.84 18.57
C ILE A 33 1.90 -5.72 17.13
N LEU A 34 3.05 -6.32 16.80
CA LEU A 34 3.61 -6.26 15.45
C LEU A 34 2.71 -6.99 14.45
N SER A 35 2.19 -8.17 14.80
CA SER A 35 1.26 -8.90 13.92
C SER A 35 -0.04 -8.14 13.68
N ALA A 36 -0.53 -7.39 14.68
CA ALA A 36 -1.68 -6.50 14.49
C ALA A 36 -1.37 -5.31 13.57
N VAL A 37 -0.15 -4.78 13.62
CA VAL A 37 0.30 -3.69 12.74
C VAL A 37 0.37 -4.19 11.30
N ASP A 38 0.97 -5.35 11.03
CA ASP A 38 1.10 -5.86 9.66
C ASP A 38 -0.24 -6.25 9.05
N PHE A 39 -1.14 -6.83 9.85
CA PHE A 39 -2.51 -7.03 9.41
C PHE A 39 -3.17 -5.69 9.01
N SER A 40 -2.93 -4.65 9.81
CA SER A 40 -3.49 -3.31 9.56
C SER A 40 -2.91 -2.65 8.30
N THR A 41 -1.59 -2.73 8.08
CA THR A 41 -0.93 -2.18 6.89
C THR A 41 -1.33 -2.97 5.64
N THR A 42 -1.39 -4.30 5.70
CA THR A 42 -1.87 -5.16 4.61
C THR A 42 -3.30 -4.80 4.20
N VAL A 43 -4.19 -4.61 5.16
CA VAL A 43 -5.58 -4.17 4.89
C VAL A 43 -5.59 -2.75 4.31
N PHE A 44 -4.77 -1.85 4.83
CA PHE A 44 -4.67 -0.48 4.30
C PHE A 44 -4.27 -0.48 2.82
N TRP A 45 -3.20 -1.18 2.43
CA TRP A 45 -2.76 -1.25 1.03
C TRP A 45 -3.78 -1.94 0.12
N THR A 46 -4.47 -2.96 0.64
CA THR A 46 -5.57 -3.62 -0.07
C THR A 46 -6.71 -2.64 -0.37
N LEU A 47 -7.00 -1.70 0.53
CA LEU A 47 -8.02 -0.66 0.35
C LEU A 47 -7.53 0.54 -0.46
N ASP A 48 -6.25 0.89 -0.39
CA ASP A 48 -5.66 1.96 -1.18
C ASP A 48 -5.64 1.62 -2.68
N LEU A 49 -5.42 0.33 -3.02
CA LEU A 49 -5.44 -0.15 -4.40
C LEU A 49 -6.70 0.27 -5.19
N PRO A 50 -7.95 0.00 -4.74
CA PRO A 50 -9.15 0.51 -5.41
C PRO A 50 -9.31 2.02 -5.30
N VAL A 51 -8.92 2.66 -4.18
CA VAL A 51 -8.98 4.12 -4.02
C VAL A 51 -8.13 4.83 -5.08
N SER A 52 -6.97 4.28 -5.40
CA SER A 52 -6.07 4.80 -6.44
C SER A 52 -6.69 4.84 -7.84
N PHE A 53 -7.70 4.02 -8.14
CA PHE A 53 -8.49 4.14 -9.39
C PHE A 53 -9.42 5.36 -9.43
N PHE A 54 -9.72 5.97 -8.29
CA PHE A 54 -10.56 7.16 -8.15
C PHE A 54 -9.75 8.43 -7.82
N THR A 55 -8.45 8.28 -7.60
CA THR A 55 -7.56 9.41 -7.28
C THR A 55 -7.07 10.09 -8.55
N GLY A 56 -7.73 11.19 -8.90
CA GLY A 56 -7.29 12.12 -9.97
C GLY A 56 -5.82 12.55 -9.85
N TYR A 57 -5.17 12.68 -11.01
CA TYR A 57 -3.74 12.96 -11.17
C TYR A 57 -3.51 14.31 -11.85
N HIS A 58 -2.34 14.91 -11.64
CA HIS A 58 -1.96 16.15 -12.33
C HIS A 58 -1.41 15.86 -13.73
N SER A 59 -1.99 16.53 -14.73
CA SER A 59 -1.57 16.45 -16.13
C SER A 59 -1.57 17.85 -16.75
N ALA A 60 -0.42 18.30 -17.25
CA ALA A 60 -0.27 19.61 -17.90
C ALA A 60 -0.81 20.80 -17.08
N GLY A 61 -0.60 20.79 -15.76
CA GLY A 61 -1.03 21.86 -14.85
C GLY A 61 -2.51 21.80 -14.43
N LEU A 62 -3.28 20.84 -14.93
CA LEU A 62 -4.68 20.61 -14.54
C LEU A 62 -4.83 19.26 -13.82
N VAL A 63 -5.82 19.16 -12.93
CA VAL A 63 -6.19 17.88 -12.29
C VAL A 63 -7.16 17.14 -13.21
N GLU A 64 -6.76 15.95 -13.66
CA GLU A 64 -7.65 15.07 -14.41
C GLU A 64 -8.58 14.33 -13.45
N VAL A 65 -9.89 14.49 -13.67
CA VAL A 65 -10.95 13.93 -12.81
C VAL A 65 -11.84 12.92 -13.53
N ARG A 66 -11.63 12.69 -14.83
CA ARG A 66 -12.39 11.68 -15.59
C ARG A 66 -11.96 10.28 -15.14
N LEU A 67 -12.85 9.58 -14.45
CA LEU A 67 -12.60 8.24 -13.88
C LEU A 67 -12.03 7.23 -14.89
N LYS A 68 -12.51 7.25 -16.14
CA LYS A 68 -12.00 6.36 -17.20
C LYS A 68 -10.52 6.63 -17.54
N GLU A 69 -10.12 7.90 -17.56
CA GLU A 69 -8.73 8.28 -17.85
C GLU A 69 -7.84 8.00 -16.63
N ILE A 70 -8.33 8.26 -15.41
CA ILE A 70 -7.63 7.90 -14.16
C ILE A 70 -7.36 6.40 -14.10
N ALA A 71 -8.42 5.59 -14.24
CA ALA A 71 -8.31 4.14 -14.19
C ALA A 71 -7.35 3.60 -15.26
N ARG A 72 -7.41 4.12 -16.48
CA ARG A 72 -6.50 3.74 -17.56
C ARG A 72 -5.06 4.14 -17.29
N HIS A 73 -4.84 5.33 -16.74
CA HIS A 73 -3.52 5.84 -16.40
C HIS A 73 -2.88 5.01 -15.28
N TYR A 74 -3.63 4.76 -14.21
CA TYR A 74 -3.19 3.96 -13.07
C TYR A 74 -2.92 2.50 -13.46
N ALA A 75 -3.85 1.86 -14.19
CA ALA A 75 -3.72 0.48 -14.66
C ALA A 75 -2.45 0.23 -15.49
N LYS A 76 -2.06 1.20 -16.32
CA LYS A 76 -0.89 1.07 -17.21
C LYS A 76 0.45 1.36 -16.54
N ARG A 77 0.46 2.05 -15.40
CA ARG A 77 1.70 2.57 -14.79
C ARG A 77 2.04 1.93 -13.46
N TRP A 78 1.06 1.80 -12.58
CA TRP A 78 1.31 1.49 -11.16
C TRP A 78 0.56 0.25 -10.68
N PHE A 79 -0.64 -0.01 -11.18
CA PHE A 79 -1.49 -1.12 -10.70
C PHE A 79 -0.79 -2.47 -10.64
N VAL A 80 0.03 -2.82 -11.64
CA VAL A 80 0.74 -4.12 -11.63
C VAL A 80 1.74 -4.20 -10.48
N LEU A 81 2.46 -3.11 -10.20
CA LEU A 81 3.43 -3.05 -9.11
C LEU A 81 2.71 -3.09 -7.76
N ASP A 82 1.67 -2.27 -7.59
CA ASP A 82 0.89 -2.19 -6.35
C ASP A 82 0.17 -3.52 -6.06
N LEU A 83 -0.36 -4.18 -7.10
CA LEU A 83 -0.97 -5.51 -6.96
C LEU A 83 0.04 -6.56 -6.50
N ILE A 84 1.26 -6.56 -7.06
CA ILE A 84 2.31 -7.48 -6.64
C ILE A 84 2.69 -7.21 -5.17
N ALA A 85 2.83 -5.94 -4.77
CA ALA A 85 3.13 -5.57 -3.39
C ALA A 85 2.06 -6.10 -2.42
N VAL A 86 0.78 -5.81 -2.68
CA VAL A 86 -0.34 -6.30 -1.86
C VAL A 86 -0.38 -7.83 -1.80
N LEU A 87 -0.14 -8.51 -2.92
CA LEU A 87 -0.11 -9.98 -2.94
C LEU A 87 1.05 -10.56 -2.12
N LEU A 88 2.21 -9.90 -2.12
CA LEU A 88 3.35 -10.28 -1.30
C LEU A 88 3.03 -10.07 0.19
N ASP A 89 2.41 -8.95 0.56
CA ASP A 89 2.02 -8.68 1.96
C ASP A 89 1.08 -9.79 2.49
N TRP A 90 0.05 -10.16 1.72
CA TRP A 90 -0.85 -11.27 2.08
C TRP A 90 -0.13 -12.62 2.15
N LEU A 91 0.85 -12.86 1.28
CA LEU A 91 1.64 -14.09 1.31
C LEU A 91 2.49 -14.16 2.58
N PHE A 92 3.19 -13.07 2.93
CA PHE A 92 4.02 -13.00 4.14
C PHE A 92 3.17 -13.17 5.40
N LEU A 93 2.06 -12.45 5.50
CA LEU A 93 1.11 -12.58 6.60
C LEU A 93 0.54 -14.00 6.71
N GLY A 94 0.24 -14.64 5.57
CA GLY A 94 -0.25 -16.02 5.54
C GLY A 94 0.78 -17.06 5.97
N VAL A 95 2.07 -16.80 5.71
CA VAL A 95 3.17 -17.62 6.23
C VAL A 95 3.31 -17.40 7.74
N GLU A 96 3.29 -16.16 8.21
CA GLU A 96 3.40 -15.82 9.64
C GLU A 96 2.28 -16.45 10.48
N ILE A 97 1.02 -16.41 10.03
CA ILE A 97 -0.11 -17.00 10.79
C ILE A 97 -0.01 -18.53 10.90
N ARG A 98 0.74 -19.18 10.00
CA ARG A 98 0.88 -20.63 9.94
C ARG A 98 2.00 -21.16 10.84
N ASP A 99 3.05 -20.38 11.04
CA ASP A 99 4.19 -20.74 11.89
C ASP A 99 3.88 -20.49 13.39
#